data_AF-A0A2I0ND14-F1
#
_entry.id   AF-A0A2I0ND14-F1
#
_cell.length_a   1.000
_cell.length_b   1.000
_cell.length_c   1.000
_cell.angle_alpha   90.00
_cell.angle_beta   90.00
_cell.angle_gamma   90.00
#
_symmetry.space_group_name_H-M   'P 1'
#
loop_
_entity.id
_entity.type
_entity.pdbx_description
1 polymer ?
#
loop_
_entity_poly.entity_id
_entity_poly.type
_entity_poly.pdbx_seq_one_letter_code
_entity_poly.pdbx_strand_id
1 'polypeptide(L)'
;MRAVLQNRDTLAEYFGAGDALEKIVKLADSREKVSSLYHIYKRATDELKQWSKRVRKVNSAASVDYVFSEYSDTSLLGGFLSSKKIKSKESLDFANYLLEKSLITREAGQEFLRSGDMQRAALLFGMPQDEIARMQSFDNNALEQFFSLLQKSPKQIKVSNLLDAQRLATNPPLELFLFQERMKSWSFYEKTLYSPVNEKVTMISVEMVPQILIAEKELLIGYVQKAVEQIFSGSATKFHISGDPVITALMGQYMLRDLKFLFPIVVLVMALFLYAAFRHWRGIALPMLTVVITVVWTLGTVALLGYSITFVATILPVLMVAVGSAYGIHIIHHYYEDRALGMDKLDALKKTVHEIGGAVIMAGLTTIVGFGSLAANEVIPLKEFGIFTAVGISYALIVSLIFIPALLRTGKLPKKIAAMQVDKEEYFEEAHGLLGRILEKVGHWTVHKHKYFFALLAVVLGLSIWGTTLMKVEVNPIDMFKQSTPIQDADGFIRENFAGTSTFDLILDTGTQNGVVNPDFLQRVDKLQTRLEKDPVIGKIMSPVDFIKKMHQSMHYGDGAYYRIPEKVFDDQGNEQVFSDVSEKNRALSSIILGYISMFDRDDLRMVIDQNKQLIKMGIILKTGSTIATSEL
;
A
#
# COMPACT_ATOMS: atom_id res chain seq x y z
N MET A 1 21.62 0.55 -32.69
CA MET A 1 20.94 -0.12 -33.83
C MET A 1 21.29 -1.60 -33.93
N ARG A 2 22.54 -2.02 -34.20
CA ARG A 2 22.94 -3.45 -34.21
C ARG A 2 22.59 -4.23 -32.92
N ALA A 3 22.81 -3.64 -31.75
CA ALA A 3 22.48 -4.28 -30.46
C ALA A 3 20.97 -4.43 -30.18
N VAL A 4 20.14 -3.54 -30.74
CA VAL A 4 18.66 -3.59 -30.63
C VAL A 4 18.11 -4.63 -31.60
N LEU A 5 18.68 -4.70 -32.81
CA LEU A 5 18.33 -5.67 -33.84
C LEU A 5 18.73 -7.11 -33.46
N GLN A 6 19.83 -7.29 -32.71
CA GLN A 6 20.28 -8.59 -32.21
C GLN A 6 19.38 -9.20 -31.12
N ASN A 7 18.55 -8.40 -30.45
CA ASN A 7 17.64 -8.86 -29.38
C ASN A 7 16.16 -8.66 -29.75
N ARG A 8 15.85 -8.62 -31.05
CA ARG A 8 14.49 -8.37 -31.58
C ARG A 8 13.46 -9.37 -31.05
N ASP A 9 13.85 -10.64 -30.97
CA ASP A 9 12.96 -11.72 -30.54
C ASP A 9 12.70 -11.66 -29.03
N THR A 10 13.73 -11.33 -28.25
CA THR A 10 13.60 -11.06 -26.80
C THR A 10 12.71 -9.85 -26.54
N LEU A 11 12.81 -8.80 -27.36
CA LEU A 11 11.97 -7.61 -27.25
C LEU A 11 10.50 -7.88 -27.60
N ALA A 12 10.24 -8.77 -28.57
CA ALA A 12 8.88 -9.18 -28.93
C ALA A 12 8.22 -10.01 -27.81
N GLU A 13 9.01 -10.86 -27.13
CA GLU A 13 8.58 -11.72 -26.03
C GLU A 13 8.26 -10.93 -24.75
N TYR A 14 9.03 -9.86 -24.45
CA TYR A 14 8.85 -9.07 -23.22
C TYR A 14 7.75 -8.01 -23.29
N PHE A 15 7.56 -7.35 -24.44
CA PHE A 15 6.61 -6.24 -24.59
C PHE A 15 5.26 -6.62 -25.20
N GLY A 16 5.11 -7.85 -25.73
CA GLY A 16 3.83 -8.35 -26.26
C GLY A 16 3.20 -7.50 -27.37
N ALA A 17 3.97 -6.63 -28.03
CA ALA A 17 3.48 -5.66 -29.01
C ALA A 17 4.45 -5.55 -30.19
N GLY A 18 4.32 -6.43 -31.19
CA GLY A 18 5.08 -6.38 -32.44
C GLY A 18 5.00 -5.01 -33.14
N ASP A 19 3.86 -4.34 -33.02
CA ASP A 19 3.60 -2.99 -33.56
C ASP A 19 4.44 -1.87 -32.92
N ALA A 20 4.78 -1.99 -31.63
CA ALA A 20 5.59 -0.99 -30.93
C ALA A 20 7.05 -1.08 -31.39
N LEU A 21 7.56 -2.30 -31.59
CA LEU A 21 8.91 -2.52 -32.11
C LEU A 21 9.06 -2.02 -33.54
N GLU A 22 8.05 -2.25 -34.38
CA GLU A 22 8.07 -1.81 -35.77
C GLU A 22 8.05 -0.27 -35.90
N LYS A 23 7.31 0.41 -35.01
CA LYS A 23 7.33 1.88 -34.89
C LYS A 23 8.66 2.40 -34.35
N ILE A 24 9.29 1.72 -33.39
CA ILE A 24 10.62 2.07 -32.85
C ILE A 24 11.70 1.92 -33.93
N VAL A 25 11.62 0.87 -34.75
CA VAL A 25 12.53 0.65 -35.89
C VAL A 25 12.33 1.73 -36.97
N LYS A 26 11.09 2.11 -37.29
CA LYS A 26 10.79 3.24 -38.21
C LYS A 26 11.24 4.60 -37.68
N LEU A 27 11.24 4.81 -36.35
CA LEU A 27 11.71 6.04 -35.71
C LEU A 27 13.24 6.14 -35.63
N ALA A 28 13.96 5.03 -35.83
CA ALA A 28 15.42 4.94 -35.73
C ALA A 28 16.18 5.50 -36.96
N ASP A 29 15.49 5.98 -38.00
CA ASP A 29 16.14 6.57 -39.18
C ASP A 29 16.71 7.99 -38.95
N SER A 30 16.41 8.64 -37.82
CA SER A 30 17.02 9.93 -37.46
C SER A 30 18.06 9.77 -36.34
N ARG A 31 19.33 10.08 -36.63
CA ARG A 31 20.47 9.91 -35.70
C ARG A 31 20.27 10.54 -34.32
N GLU A 32 19.57 11.67 -34.24
CA GLU A 32 19.27 12.38 -32.98
C GLU A 32 18.27 11.64 -32.08
N LYS A 33 17.24 11.01 -32.66
CA LYS A 33 16.25 10.21 -31.90
C LYS A 33 16.82 8.87 -31.45
N VAL A 34 17.82 8.33 -32.16
CA VAL A 34 18.50 7.08 -31.79
C VAL A 34 19.35 7.25 -30.53
N SER A 35 20.00 8.40 -30.35
CA SER A 35 20.77 8.70 -29.13
C SER A 35 19.85 8.79 -27.91
N SER A 36 18.74 9.53 -28.03
CA SER A 36 17.76 9.66 -26.94
C SER A 36 17.04 8.34 -26.65
N LEU A 37 16.65 7.57 -27.66
CA LEU A 37 16.11 6.21 -27.49
C LEU A 37 17.14 5.25 -26.91
N TYR A 38 18.43 5.35 -27.26
CA TYR A 38 19.50 4.54 -26.68
C TYR A 38 19.77 4.92 -25.22
N HIS A 39 19.71 6.20 -24.86
CA HIS A 39 19.83 6.64 -23.48
C HIS A 39 18.60 6.23 -22.64
N ILE A 40 17.40 6.32 -23.19
CA ILE A 40 16.17 5.80 -22.55
C ILE A 40 16.25 4.28 -22.42
N TYR A 41 16.68 3.57 -23.47
CA TYR A 41 16.87 2.12 -23.47
C TYR A 41 17.94 1.69 -22.47
N LYS A 42 19.11 2.32 -22.49
CA LYS A 42 20.23 2.03 -21.59
C LYS A 42 19.87 2.36 -20.15
N ARG A 43 19.18 3.47 -19.91
CA ARG A 43 18.64 3.82 -18.59
C ARG A 43 17.60 2.79 -18.14
N ALA A 44 16.65 2.40 -18.99
CA ALA A 44 15.67 1.37 -18.67
C ALA A 44 16.31 -0.02 -18.48
N THR A 45 17.33 -0.40 -19.26
CA THR A 45 18.01 -1.71 -19.15
C THR A 45 19.00 -1.78 -18.00
N ASP A 46 19.74 -0.70 -17.72
CA ASP A 46 20.61 -0.59 -16.55
C ASP A 46 19.78 -0.44 -15.26
N GLU A 47 18.63 0.24 -15.30
CA GLU A 47 17.63 0.23 -14.23
C GLU A 47 17.05 -1.18 -14.07
N LEU A 48 16.65 -1.88 -15.16
CA LEU A 48 16.19 -3.29 -15.22
C LEU A 48 17.16 -4.31 -14.61
N LYS A 49 18.47 -4.08 -14.70
CA LYS A 49 19.48 -4.94 -14.04
C LYS A 49 19.68 -4.62 -12.56
N GLN A 50 19.13 -3.52 -12.03
CA GLN A 50 19.30 -3.08 -10.65
C GLN A 50 18.06 -3.28 -9.76
N TRP A 51 16.97 -3.91 -10.23
CA TRP A 51 15.71 -4.02 -9.46
C TRP A 51 15.78 -4.93 -8.23
N SER A 52 16.68 -5.91 -8.20
CA SER A 52 16.97 -6.64 -6.95
C SER A 52 17.43 -5.69 -5.83
N LYS A 53 17.99 -4.53 -6.16
CA LYS A 53 18.35 -3.48 -5.20
C LYS A 53 17.16 -2.63 -4.73
N ARG A 54 15.99 -2.75 -5.36
CA ARG A 54 14.74 -2.01 -5.02
C ARG A 54 13.79 -2.84 -4.17
N VAL A 55 13.95 -4.15 -4.18
CA VAL A 55 13.41 -5.02 -3.12
C VAL A 55 14.40 -4.93 -1.96
N ARG A 56 13.94 -4.34 -0.85
CA ARG A 56 14.75 -4.28 0.38
C ARG A 56 14.86 -5.67 1.01
N LYS A 57 13.73 -6.38 1.07
CA LYS A 57 13.66 -7.68 1.73
C LYS A 57 12.48 -8.49 1.21
N VAL A 58 12.62 -9.81 1.20
CA VAL A 58 11.50 -10.74 1.06
C VAL A 58 11.39 -11.49 2.37
N ASN A 59 10.31 -11.23 3.13
CA ASN A 59 9.98 -11.96 4.33
C ASN A 59 9.06 -13.13 3.96
N SER A 60 9.57 -14.33 4.14
CA SER A 60 8.85 -15.58 3.93
C SER A 60 9.20 -16.56 5.03
N ALA A 61 8.45 -17.64 5.13
CA ALA A 61 8.80 -18.76 6.01
C ALA A 61 10.24 -19.29 5.81
N ALA A 62 10.81 -19.16 4.62
CA ALA A 62 12.18 -19.61 4.32
C ALA A 62 13.27 -18.64 4.77
N SER A 63 12.91 -17.39 5.11
CA SER A 63 13.86 -16.33 5.46
C SER A 63 13.75 -15.86 6.91
N VAL A 64 12.88 -16.49 7.71
CA VAL A 64 12.64 -16.14 9.11
C VAL A 64 13.42 -17.07 10.02
N ASP A 65 14.01 -16.50 11.07
CA ASP A 65 14.75 -17.25 12.06
C ASP A 65 13.84 -18.01 13.01
N TYR A 66 14.35 -19.14 13.47
CA TYR A 66 13.78 -20.00 14.49
C TYR A 66 14.85 -20.35 15.52
N VAL A 67 14.48 -20.27 16.80
CA VAL A 67 15.38 -20.53 17.93
C VAL A 67 14.94 -21.82 18.60
N PHE A 68 15.86 -22.76 18.73
CA PHE A 68 15.62 -24.05 19.37
C PHE A 68 16.83 -24.52 20.16
N SER A 69 16.59 -25.50 21.02
CA SER A 69 17.62 -26.17 21.80
C SER A 69 18.00 -27.50 21.16
N GLU A 70 19.27 -27.84 21.21
CA GLU A 70 19.78 -29.16 20.81
C GLU A 70 20.86 -29.64 21.79
N TYR A 71 21.16 -30.94 21.76
CA TYR A 71 22.26 -31.51 22.53
C TYR A 71 23.60 -31.18 21.89
N SER A 72 24.51 -30.57 22.66
CA SER A 72 25.87 -30.28 22.19
C SER A 72 26.78 -31.51 22.28
N ASP A 73 26.48 -32.41 23.21
CA ASP A 73 27.12 -33.73 23.32
C ASP A 73 26.08 -34.83 23.57
N THR A 74 26.00 -35.76 22.63
CA THR A 74 25.07 -36.89 22.65
C THR A 74 25.69 -38.17 23.21
N SER A 75 26.95 -38.14 23.68
CA SER A 75 27.68 -39.33 24.17
C SER A 75 26.95 -40.08 25.29
N LEU A 76 26.44 -39.35 26.29
CA LEU A 76 25.69 -39.89 27.42
C LEU A 76 24.38 -40.57 26.98
N LEU A 77 23.63 -39.90 26.10
CA LEU A 77 22.38 -40.44 25.54
C LEU A 77 22.64 -41.66 24.66
N GLY A 78 23.66 -41.59 23.80
CA GLY A 78 24.06 -42.68 22.92
C GLY A 78 24.50 -43.92 23.68
N GLY A 79 25.22 -43.75 24.80
CA GLY A 79 25.61 -44.85 25.68
C GLY A 79 24.41 -45.58 26.28
N PHE A 80 23.43 -44.83 26.80
CA PHE A 80 22.19 -45.41 27.34
C PHE A 80 21.35 -46.09 26.27
N LEU A 81 21.09 -45.42 25.14
CA LEU A 81 20.32 -46.01 24.04
C LEU A 81 21.00 -47.29 23.52
N SER A 82 22.32 -47.29 23.39
CA SER A 82 23.09 -48.47 23.00
C SER A 82 22.92 -49.64 23.98
N SER A 83 22.85 -49.35 25.29
CA SER A 83 22.58 -50.37 26.33
C SER A 83 21.19 -51.00 26.18
N LYS A 84 20.23 -50.26 25.64
CA LYS A 84 18.88 -50.71 25.30
C LYS A 84 18.76 -51.27 23.87
N LYS A 85 19.90 -51.49 23.20
CA LYS A 85 19.99 -51.95 21.80
C LYS A 85 19.34 -50.98 20.81
N ILE A 86 19.41 -49.68 21.07
CA ILE A 86 19.00 -48.61 20.15
C ILE A 86 20.29 -47.92 19.69
N LYS A 87 20.68 -48.10 18.42
CA LYS A 87 22.02 -47.71 17.94
C LYS A 87 22.00 -46.77 16.74
N SER A 88 20.81 -46.48 16.19
CA SER A 88 20.67 -45.61 15.02
C SER A 88 21.05 -44.16 15.36
N LYS A 89 21.68 -43.47 14.40
CA LYS A 89 21.95 -42.03 14.49
C LYS A 89 20.62 -41.25 14.57
N GLU A 90 19.63 -41.76 13.86
CA GLU A 90 18.25 -41.30 13.79
C GLU A 90 17.60 -41.23 15.18
N SER A 91 17.93 -42.15 16.08
CA SER A 91 17.45 -42.11 17.48
C SER A 91 18.04 -40.96 18.29
N LEU A 92 19.28 -40.55 17.99
CA LEU A 92 19.91 -39.38 18.62
C LEU A 92 19.34 -38.08 18.04
N ASP A 93 19.09 -38.04 16.73
CA ASP A 93 18.42 -36.91 16.09
C ASP A 93 16.98 -36.74 16.63
N PHE A 94 16.28 -37.85 16.92
CA PHE A 94 14.98 -37.83 17.59
C PHE A 94 15.05 -37.27 19.02
N ALA A 95 16.16 -37.46 19.75
CA ALA A 95 16.33 -36.85 21.06
C ALA A 95 16.40 -35.31 20.98
N ASN A 96 17.00 -34.75 19.92
CA ASN A 96 16.96 -33.31 19.67
C ASN A 96 15.53 -32.81 19.45
N TYR A 97 14.69 -33.59 18.77
CA TYR A 97 13.27 -33.25 18.61
C TYR A 97 12.52 -33.23 19.95
N LEU A 98 12.78 -34.20 20.85
CA LEU A 98 12.20 -34.19 22.20
C LEU A 98 12.61 -32.95 22.99
N LEU A 99 13.88 -32.54 22.88
CA LEU A 99 14.39 -31.32 23.50
C LEU A 99 13.76 -30.06 22.92
N GLU A 100 13.67 -29.97 21.58
CA GLU A 100 13.02 -28.85 20.88
C GLU A 100 11.54 -28.71 21.27
N LYS A 101 10.85 -29.83 21.55
CA LYS A 101 9.46 -29.87 22.02
C LYS A 101 9.29 -29.72 23.54
N SER A 102 10.38 -29.52 24.29
CA SER A 102 10.38 -29.48 25.75
C SER A 102 9.80 -30.73 26.41
N LEU A 103 9.89 -31.88 25.74
CA LEU A 103 9.41 -33.19 26.21
C LEU A 103 10.50 -33.94 27.01
N ILE A 104 11.36 -33.19 27.70
CA ILE A 104 12.48 -33.73 28.49
C ILE A 104 12.12 -33.98 29.96
N THR A 105 10.91 -33.61 30.37
CA THR A 105 10.36 -33.97 31.68
C THR A 105 9.69 -35.34 31.60
N ARG A 106 9.69 -36.06 32.73
CA ARG A 106 9.12 -37.41 32.79
C ARG A 106 7.63 -37.41 32.45
N GLU A 107 6.86 -36.46 32.96
CA GLU A 107 5.41 -36.41 32.79
C GLU A 107 5.02 -36.20 31.32
N ALA A 108 5.49 -35.11 30.71
CA ALA A 108 5.17 -34.79 29.32
C ALA A 108 5.83 -35.78 28.34
N GLY A 109 7.07 -36.18 28.61
CA GLY A 109 7.78 -37.12 27.76
C GLY A 109 7.19 -38.52 27.78
N GLN A 110 6.73 -39.05 28.92
CA GLN A 110 6.10 -40.37 28.99
C GLN A 110 4.77 -40.43 28.23
N GLU A 111 3.96 -39.39 28.35
CA GLU A 111 2.70 -39.28 27.60
C GLU A 111 2.97 -39.29 26.10
N PHE A 112 3.93 -38.47 25.64
CA PHE A 112 4.32 -38.45 24.24
C PHE A 112 4.90 -39.78 23.76
N LEU A 113 5.82 -40.39 24.51
CA LEU A 113 6.45 -41.67 24.11
C LEU A 113 5.44 -42.80 23.93
N ARG A 114 4.28 -42.73 24.60
CA ARG A 114 3.18 -43.72 24.48
C ARG A 114 2.14 -43.33 23.42
N SER A 115 2.24 -42.15 22.83
CA SER A 115 1.29 -41.64 21.82
C SER A 115 1.57 -42.20 20.42
N GLY A 116 0.54 -42.18 19.56
CA GLY A 116 0.71 -42.46 18.13
C GLY A 116 1.55 -41.39 17.40
N ASP A 117 1.64 -40.18 17.96
CA ASP A 117 2.43 -39.09 17.39
C ASP A 117 3.93 -39.34 17.51
N MET A 118 4.38 -40.01 18.58
CA MET A 118 5.77 -40.45 18.71
C MET A 118 6.16 -41.43 17.60
N GLN A 119 5.32 -42.44 17.33
CA GLN A 119 5.61 -43.40 16.28
C GLN A 119 5.68 -42.73 14.91
N ARG A 120 4.76 -41.79 14.63
CA ARG A 120 4.77 -41.00 13.40
C ARG A 120 6.03 -40.16 13.27
N ALA A 121 6.43 -39.43 14.32
CA ALA A 121 7.61 -38.60 14.32
C ALA A 121 8.89 -39.46 14.14
N ALA A 122 9.05 -40.52 14.94
CA ALA A 122 10.21 -41.40 14.86
C ALA A 122 10.40 -42.04 13.48
N LEU A 123 9.30 -42.44 12.81
CA LEU A 123 9.33 -42.94 11.44
C LEU A 123 9.82 -41.89 10.44
N LEU A 124 9.43 -40.61 10.60
CA LEU A 124 9.90 -39.52 9.75
C LEU A 124 11.39 -39.23 9.96
N PHE A 125 11.89 -39.41 11.19
CA PHE A 125 13.32 -39.38 11.50
C PHE A 125 14.09 -40.58 10.93
N GLY A 126 13.41 -41.60 10.38
CA GLY A 126 14.04 -42.79 9.81
C GLY A 126 14.38 -43.86 10.85
N MET A 127 13.85 -43.77 12.07
CA MET A 127 14.12 -44.77 13.11
C MET A 127 13.59 -46.16 12.72
N PRO A 128 14.38 -47.24 12.91
CA PRO A 128 13.91 -48.60 12.70
C PRO A 128 12.71 -48.95 13.60
N GLN A 129 11.72 -49.67 13.07
CA GLN A 129 10.51 -50.01 13.83
C GLN A 129 10.79 -50.83 15.10
N ASP A 130 11.82 -51.68 15.10
CA ASP A 130 12.19 -52.45 16.29
C ASP A 130 12.80 -51.56 17.38
N GLU A 131 13.52 -50.50 17.02
CA GLU A 131 14.03 -49.50 17.96
C GLU A 131 12.91 -48.63 18.52
N ILE A 132 11.93 -48.23 17.69
CA ILE A 132 10.72 -47.53 18.15
C ILE A 132 9.98 -48.39 19.18
N ALA A 133 9.74 -49.67 18.89
CA ALA A 133 9.06 -50.59 19.80
C ALA A 133 9.83 -50.79 21.12
N ARG A 134 11.18 -50.84 21.07
CA ARG A 134 12.02 -50.89 22.29
C ARG A 134 11.89 -49.62 23.13
N MET A 135 11.83 -48.46 22.49
CA MET A 135 11.68 -47.18 23.20
C MET A 135 10.30 -47.04 23.84
N GLN A 136 9.24 -47.49 23.16
CA GLN A 136 7.87 -47.52 23.70
C GLN A 136 7.69 -48.53 24.85
N SER A 137 8.51 -49.59 24.89
CA SER A 137 8.49 -50.61 25.93
C SER A 137 9.42 -50.34 27.12
N PHE A 138 9.98 -49.13 27.23
CA PHE A 138 10.75 -48.75 28.41
C PHE A 138 9.89 -48.88 29.68
N ASP A 139 10.41 -49.60 30.67
CA ASP A 139 9.83 -49.68 32.00
C ASP A 139 10.02 -48.36 32.77
N ASN A 140 9.36 -48.23 33.92
CA ASN A 140 9.41 -46.99 34.71
C ASN A 140 10.84 -46.58 35.10
N ASN A 141 11.73 -47.55 35.36
CA ASN A 141 13.12 -47.30 35.73
C ASN A 141 13.94 -46.82 34.51
N ALA A 142 13.79 -47.47 33.35
CA ALA A 142 14.43 -47.04 32.12
C ALA A 142 13.95 -45.64 31.69
N LEU A 143 12.65 -45.34 31.84
CA LEU A 143 12.12 -44.00 31.57
C LEU A 143 12.73 -42.97 32.52
N GLU A 144 12.83 -43.27 33.82
CA GLU A 144 13.43 -42.37 34.80
C GLU A 144 14.91 -42.07 34.50
N GLN A 145 15.68 -43.11 34.16
CA GLN A 145 17.06 -42.95 33.73
C GLN A 145 17.15 -42.16 32.42
N PHE A 146 16.29 -42.46 31.44
CA PHE A 146 16.28 -41.78 30.15
C PHE A 146 16.01 -40.28 30.30
N PHE A 147 14.96 -39.88 31.04
CA PHE A 147 14.65 -38.46 31.26
C PHE A 147 15.69 -37.77 32.14
N SER A 148 16.26 -38.47 33.15
CA SER A 148 17.39 -37.91 33.91
C SER A 148 18.59 -37.63 33.01
N LEU A 149 18.87 -38.46 32.01
CA LEU A 149 19.95 -38.25 31.07
C LEU A 149 19.63 -37.11 30.09
N LEU A 150 18.41 -37.08 29.54
CA LEU A 150 17.95 -35.96 28.69
C LEU A 150 18.10 -34.60 29.40
N GLN A 151 17.90 -34.56 30.72
CA GLN A 151 18.07 -33.34 31.50
C GLN A 151 19.55 -32.98 31.75
N LYS A 152 20.40 -33.95 32.08
CA LYS A 152 21.81 -33.75 32.44
C LYS A 152 22.76 -33.62 31.25
N SER A 153 22.36 -34.14 30.09
CA SER A 153 23.18 -34.07 28.88
C SER A 153 23.47 -32.61 28.51
N PRO A 154 24.71 -32.29 28.06
CA PRO A 154 25.07 -30.96 27.62
C PRO A 154 24.20 -30.47 26.45
N LYS A 155 23.70 -29.23 26.55
CA LYS A 155 22.77 -28.61 25.59
C LYS A 155 23.30 -27.26 25.13
N GLN A 156 22.89 -26.85 23.95
CA GLN A 156 23.16 -25.53 23.40
C GLN A 156 21.91 -24.96 22.73
N ILE A 157 21.89 -23.64 22.56
CA ILE A 157 20.86 -22.94 21.80
C ILE A 157 21.38 -22.68 20.40
N LYS A 158 20.56 -22.97 19.40
CA LYS A 158 20.82 -22.62 18.00
C LYS A 158 19.75 -21.70 17.47
N VAL A 159 20.19 -20.78 16.63
CA VAL A 159 19.36 -19.96 15.78
C VAL A 159 19.61 -20.42 14.34
N SER A 160 18.55 -20.82 13.63
CA SER A 160 18.64 -21.22 12.23
C SER A 160 17.43 -20.71 11.45
N ASN A 161 17.42 -20.93 10.14
CA ASN A 161 16.19 -20.76 9.36
C ASN A 161 15.08 -21.66 9.90
N LEU A 162 13.85 -21.13 9.87
CA LEU A 162 12.63 -21.87 10.16
C LEU A 162 12.44 -23.05 9.19
N LEU A 163 12.82 -22.86 7.91
CA LEU A 163 12.89 -23.90 6.88
C LEU A 163 14.35 -24.20 6.53
N ASP A 164 14.80 -25.43 6.74
CA ASP A 164 16.13 -25.90 6.38
C ASP A 164 16.16 -26.36 4.92
N ALA A 165 16.77 -25.55 4.05
CA ALA A 165 16.85 -25.83 2.61
C ALA A 165 17.63 -27.13 2.28
N GLN A 166 18.64 -27.48 3.09
CA GLN A 166 19.41 -28.69 2.88
C GLN A 166 18.62 -29.92 3.30
N ARG A 167 17.91 -29.86 4.43
CA ARG A 167 17.01 -30.94 4.84
C ARG A 167 15.83 -31.08 3.89
N LEU A 168 15.27 -29.97 3.38
CA LEU A 168 14.20 -30.00 2.38
C LEU A 168 14.63 -30.75 1.11
N ALA A 169 15.88 -30.60 0.67
CA ALA A 169 16.40 -31.28 -0.51
C ALA A 169 16.69 -32.79 -0.26
N THR A 170 17.02 -33.17 0.97
CA THR A 170 17.50 -34.53 1.30
C THR A 170 16.42 -35.42 1.93
N ASN A 171 15.57 -34.87 2.80
CA ASN A 171 14.43 -35.54 3.42
C ASN A 171 13.22 -34.59 3.51
N PRO A 172 12.52 -34.34 2.38
CA PRO A 172 11.39 -33.43 2.34
C PRO A 172 10.26 -33.76 3.33
N PRO A 173 9.83 -35.02 3.52
CA PRO A 173 8.76 -35.35 4.46
C PRO A 173 9.07 -34.95 5.90
N LEU A 174 10.31 -35.19 6.36
CA LEU A 174 10.75 -34.80 7.70
C LEU A 174 10.82 -33.28 7.84
N GLU A 175 11.42 -32.60 6.85
CA GLU A 175 11.54 -31.15 6.91
C GLU A 175 10.18 -30.45 6.89
N LEU A 176 9.23 -30.91 6.07
CA LEU A 176 7.88 -30.35 6.05
C LEU A 176 7.13 -30.58 7.37
N PHE A 177 7.33 -31.74 8.01
CA PHE A 177 6.80 -32.00 9.34
C PHE A 177 7.39 -31.06 10.39
N LEU A 178 8.72 -30.98 10.48
CA LEU A 178 9.40 -30.08 11.41
C LEU A 178 9.02 -28.62 11.17
N PHE A 179 8.96 -28.19 9.91
CA PHE A 179 8.55 -26.86 9.53
C PHE A 179 7.14 -26.52 10.03
N GLN A 180 6.16 -27.41 9.85
CA GLN A 180 4.80 -27.23 10.40
C GLN A 180 4.81 -27.14 11.92
N GLU A 181 5.56 -28.02 12.58
CA GLU A 181 5.67 -28.05 14.04
C GLU A 181 6.32 -26.78 14.61
N ARG A 182 7.29 -26.19 13.90
CA ARG A 182 7.98 -24.95 14.28
C ARG A 182 7.14 -23.71 13.99
N MET A 183 6.42 -23.69 12.88
CA MET A 183 5.46 -22.63 12.55
C MET A 183 4.38 -22.48 13.63
N LYS A 184 3.96 -23.60 14.25
CA LYS A 184 2.97 -23.61 15.34
C LYS A 184 3.56 -23.40 16.73
N SER A 185 4.89 -23.48 16.90
CA SER A 185 5.53 -23.42 18.23
C SER A 185 5.67 -22.00 18.79
N TRP A 186 5.39 -20.97 17.97
CA TRP A 186 5.46 -19.58 18.41
C TRP A 186 4.33 -18.75 17.79
N SER A 187 3.51 -18.14 18.64
CA SER A 187 2.39 -17.28 18.22
C SER A 187 2.83 -16.11 17.34
N PHE A 188 4.11 -15.74 17.35
CA PHE A 188 4.69 -14.71 16.48
C PHE A 188 4.51 -15.00 14.98
N TYR A 189 4.43 -16.27 14.57
CA TYR A 189 4.18 -16.65 13.17
C TYR A 189 2.69 -16.71 12.79
N GLU A 190 1.81 -16.79 13.78
CA GLU A 190 0.37 -16.86 13.57
C GLU A 190 -0.16 -15.55 12.96
N LYS A 191 -1.02 -15.62 11.94
CA LYS A 191 -1.56 -14.47 11.20
C LYS A 191 -0.51 -13.57 10.52
N THR A 192 0.77 -13.97 10.49
CA THR A 192 1.85 -13.28 9.77
C THR A 192 2.47 -14.16 8.70
N LEU A 193 2.74 -15.43 9.01
CA LEU A 193 3.25 -16.41 8.04
C LEU A 193 2.18 -17.45 7.64
N TYR A 194 1.23 -17.74 8.53
CA TYR A 194 0.14 -18.67 8.27
C TYR A 194 -1.19 -18.22 8.89
N SER A 195 -2.29 -18.69 8.34
CA SER A 195 -3.64 -18.47 8.89
C SER A 195 -4.01 -19.60 9.87
N PRO A 196 -4.41 -19.29 11.12
CA PRO A 196 -4.94 -20.29 12.04
C PRO A 196 -6.36 -20.75 11.63
N VAL A 197 -7.08 -19.95 10.83
CA VAL A 197 -8.42 -20.29 10.33
C VAL A 197 -8.33 -21.33 9.22
N ASN A 198 -7.29 -21.22 8.39
CA ASN A 198 -7.07 -22.10 7.25
C ASN A 198 -5.57 -22.39 7.13
N GLU A 199 -5.12 -23.50 7.70
CA GLU A 199 -3.71 -23.96 7.70
C GLU A 199 -3.15 -24.24 6.29
N LYS A 200 -3.93 -24.00 5.22
CA LYS A 200 -3.52 -24.14 3.82
C LYS A 200 -3.11 -22.81 3.17
N VAL A 201 -3.10 -21.71 3.92
CA VAL A 201 -2.81 -20.37 3.40
C VAL A 201 -1.55 -19.82 4.08
N THR A 202 -0.66 -19.24 3.26
CA THR A 202 0.57 -18.59 3.72
C THR A 202 0.71 -17.21 3.10
N MET A 203 1.45 -16.32 3.78
CA MET A 203 1.73 -14.97 3.31
C MET A 203 3.23 -14.78 3.08
N ILE A 204 3.56 -14.15 1.96
CA ILE A 204 4.91 -13.68 1.64
C ILE A 204 4.85 -12.16 1.60
N SER A 205 5.66 -11.51 2.44
CA SER A 205 5.74 -10.05 2.48
C SER A 205 6.97 -9.59 1.72
N VAL A 206 6.77 -8.78 0.68
CA VAL A 206 7.87 -8.17 -0.09
C VAL A 206 8.00 -6.71 0.33
N GLU A 207 9.13 -6.39 0.94
CA GLU A 207 9.44 -5.04 1.36
C GLU A 207 10.27 -4.32 0.30
N MET A 208 9.81 -3.15 -0.09
CA MET A 208 10.48 -2.32 -1.08
C MET A 208 11.40 -1.31 -0.40
N VAL A 209 12.41 -0.85 -1.13
CA VAL A 209 13.21 0.30 -0.70
C VAL A 209 12.29 1.53 -0.60
N PRO A 210 12.45 2.36 0.45
CA PRO A 210 11.66 3.57 0.59
C PRO A 210 11.87 4.54 -0.58
N GLN A 211 10.88 5.40 -0.83
CA GLN A 211 10.95 6.53 -1.78
C GLN A 211 11.14 6.16 -3.28
N ILE A 212 10.75 4.96 -3.70
CA ILE A 212 10.69 4.64 -5.13
C ILE A 212 9.53 5.36 -5.84
N LEU A 213 9.73 5.75 -7.09
CA LEU A 213 8.74 6.47 -7.90
C LEU A 213 7.51 5.59 -8.19
N ILE A 214 6.36 6.21 -8.44
CA ILE A 214 5.10 5.47 -8.74
C ILE A 214 5.26 4.57 -9.97
N ALA A 215 5.87 5.09 -11.03
CA ALA A 215 6.16 4.30 -12.24
C ALA A 215 7.07 3.10 -11.95
N GLU A 216 7.94 3.22 -10.93
CA GLU A 216 8.81 2.13 -10.53
C GLU A 216 8.06 1.08 -9.72
N LYS A 217 7.17 1.50 -8.81
CA LYS A 217 6.25 0.61 -8.10
C LYS A 217 5.45 -0.23 -9.09
N GLU A 218 4.85 0.41 -10.09
CA GLU A 218 4.05 -0.24 -11.13
C GLU A 218 4.83 -1.36 -11.85
N LEU A 219 6.06 -1.07 -12.28
CA LEU A 219 6.91 -2.06 -12.95
C LEU A 219 7.28 -3.22 -12.02
N LEU A 220 7.64 -2.92 -10.76
CA LEU A 220 7.98 -3.95 -9.79
C LEU A 220 6.80 -4.88 -9.51
N ILE A 221 5.60 -4.32 -9.32
CA ILE A 221 4.38 -5.09 -9.06
C ILE A 221 4.05 -5.96 -10.26
N GLY A 222 4.12 -5.43 -11.47
CA GLY A 222 3.91 -6.20 -12.69
C GLY A 222 4.91 -7.36 -12.84
N TYR A 223 6.17 -7.15 -12.43
CA TYR A 223 7.18 -8.21 -12.40
C TYR A 223 6.88 -9.28 -11.34
N VAL A 224 6.56 -8.86 -10.10
CA VAL A 224 6.20 -9.78 -9.02
C VAL A 224 4.98 -10.61 -9.42
N GLN A 225 3.95 -9.98 -9.98
CA GLN A 225 2.77 -10.66 -10.46
C GLN A 225 3.11 -11.71 -11.54
N LYS A 226 3.89 -11.33 -12.57
CA LYS A 226 4.33 -12.28 -13.61
C LYS A 226 5.18 -13.42 -13.05
N ALA A 227 6.08 -13.13 -12.12
CA ALA A 227 6.93 -14.15 -11.50
C ALA A 227 6.09 -15.15 -10.69
N VAL A 228 5.11 -14.66 -9.91
CA VAL A 228 4.17 -15.50 -9.17
C VAL A 228 3.31 -16.33 -10.13
N GLU A 229 2.75 -15.72 -11.17
CA GLU A 229 2.00 -16.43 -12.21
C GLU A 229 2.82 -17.54 -12.88
N GLN A 230 4.10 -17.28 -13.16
CA GLN A 230 5.00 -18.26 -13.76
C GLN A 230 5.34 -19.41 -12.80
N ILE A 231 5.69 -19.11 -11.55
CA ILE A 231 6.03 -20.11 -10.53
C ILE A 231 4.85 -21.04 -10.25
N PHE A 232 3.63 -20.48 -10.19
CA PHE A 232 2.42 -21.24 -9.87
C PHE A 232 1.61 -21.65 -11.10
N SER A 233 2.19 -21.48 -12.31
CA SER A 233 1.55 -21.89 -13.56
C SER A 233 1.27 -23.40 -13.55
N GLY A 234 0.01 -23.78 -13.80
CA GLY A 234 -0.43 -25.18 -13.76
C GLY A 234 -0.73 -25.75 -12.36
N SER A 235 -0.58 -24.95 -11.29
CA SER A 235 -1.04 -25.32 -9.95
C SER A 235 -2.49 -24.87 -9.71
N ALA A 236 -3.21 -25.55 -8.82
CA ALA A 236 -4.52 -25.10 -8.34
C ALA A 236 -4.42 -23.97 -7.30
N THR A 237 -3.21 -23.48 -7.01
CA THR A 237 -2.94 -22.48 -5.98
C THR A 237 -3.38 -21.10 -6.45
N LYS A 238 -4.32 -20.49 -5.71
CA LYS A 238 -4.70 -19.09 -5.91
C LYS A 238 -3.74 -18.19 -5.15
N PHE A 239 -3.39 -17.06 -5.74
CA PHE A 239 -2.58 -16.04 -5.10
C PHE A 239 -3.33 -14.70 -5.09
N HIS A 240 -3.07 -13.91 -4.05
CA HIS A 240 -3.63 -12.58 -3.86
C HIS A 240 -2.47 -11.62 -3.60
N ILE A 241 -2.46 -10.48 -4.29
CA ILE A 241 -1.40 -9.46 -4.15
C ILE A 241 -2.05 -8.17 -3.67
N SER A 242 -1.57 -7.64 -2.53
CA SER A 242 -2.09 -6.43 -1.91
C SER A 242 -0.98 -5.68 -1.15
N GLY A 243 -1.36 -4.63 -0.43
CA GLY A 243 -0.50 -3.74 0.34
C GLY A 243 -0.37 -2.35 -0.29
N ASP A 244 0.06 -1.38 0.50
CA ASP A 244 0.15 0.04 0.10
C ASP A 244 0.88 0.29 -1.24
N PRO A 245 1.99 -0.40 -1.55
CA PRO A 245 2.65 -0.26 -2.86
C PRO A 245 1.73 -0.58 -4.04
N VAL A 246 0.99 -1.69 -3.90
CA VAL A 246 0.09 -2.24 -4.91
C VAL A 246 -1.08 -1.29 -5.11
N ILE A 247 -1.70 -0.88 -4.00
CA ILE A 247 -2.80 0.09 -3.99
C ILE A 247 -2.36 1.40 -4.68
N THR A 248 -1.22 1.96 -4.28
CA THR A 248 -0.71 3.23 -4.83
C THR A 248 -0.45 3.13 -6.35
N ALA A 249 0.15 2.03 -6.81
CA ALA A 249 0.41 1.82 -8.24
C ALA A 249 -0.87 1.64 -9.04
N LEU A 250 -1.83 0.84 -8.54
CA LEU A 250 -3.12 0.63 -9.19
C LEU A 250 -3.94 1.92 -9.25
N MET A 251 -3.93 2.73 -8.18
CA MET A 251 -4.54 4.06 -8.20
C MET A 251 -3.92 4.92 -9.31
N GLY A 252 -2.59 4.97 -9.41
CA GLY A 252 -1.89 5.70 -10.48
C GLY A 252 -2.28 5.23 -11.89
N GLN A 253 -2.36 3.91 -12.11
CA GLN A 253 -2.81 3.35 -13.38
C GLN A 253 -4.25 3.74 -13.73
N TYR A 254 -5.17 3.63 -12.77
CA TYR A 254 -6.57 3.98 -12.97
C TYR A 254 -6.76 5.48 -13.19
N MET A 255 -6.01 6.33 -12.48
CA MET A 255 -5.96 7.77 -12.73
C MET A 255 -5.53 8.09 -14.17
N LEU A 256 -4.45 7.49 -14.66
CA LEU A 256 -3.98 7.70 -16.03
C LEU A 256 -4.98 7.18 -17.07
N ARG A 257 -5.63 6.05 -16.79
CA ARG A 257 -6.71 5.52 -17.62
C ARG A 257 -7.88 6.51 -17.67
N ASP A 258 -8.34 6.98 -16.53
CA ASP A 258 -9.48 7.88 -16.43
C ASP A 258 -9.18 9.22 -17.12
N LEU A 259 -7.96 9.75 -17.00
CA LEU A 259 -7.53 10.91 -17.80
C LEU A 259 -7.59 10.65 -19.30
N LYS A 260 -7.14 9.48 -19.78
CA LYS A 260 -7.17 9.13 -21.21
C LYS A 260 -8.59 8.96 -21.76
N PHE A 261 -9.54 8.50 -20.95
CA PHE A 261 -10.91 8.24 -21.39
C PHE A 261 -11.87 9.39 -21.08
N LEU A 262 -11.90 9.90 -19.85
CA LEU A 262 -12.84 10.93 -19.43
C LEU A 262 -12.55 12.29 -20.06
N PHE A 263 -11.28 12.69 -20.19
CA PHE A 263 -10.95 14.01 -20.74
C PHE A 263 -11.46 14.18 -22.19
N PRO A 264 -11.20 13.25 -23.13
CA PRO A 264 -11.80 13.33 -24.47
C PRO A 264 -13.33 13.29 -24.48
N ILE A 265 -13.94 12.51 -23.59
CA ILE A 265 -15.40 12.45 -23.46
C ILE A 265 -15.96 13.81 -23.04
N VAL A 266 -15.37 14.45 -22.03
CA VAL A 266 -15.82 15.77 -21.54
C VAL A 266 -15.62 16.83 -22.62
N VAL A 267 -14.48 16.81 -23.32
CA VAL A 267 -14.21 17.66 -24.49
C VAL A 267 -15.27 17.47 -25.58
N LEU A 268 -15.64 16.22 -25.88
CA LEU A 268 -16.67 15.89 -26.87
C LEU A 268 -18.06 16.37 -26.43
N VAL A 269 -18.45 16.10 -25.18
CA VAL A 269 -19.74 16.53 -24.63
C VAL A 269 -19.84 18.06 -24.63
N MET A 270 -18.77 18.75 -24.22
CA MET A 270 -18.70 20.21 -24.28
C MET A 270 -18.78 20.73 -25.71
N ALA A 271 -18.07 20.11 -26.65
CA ALA A 271 -18.14 20.49 -28.06
C ALA A 271 -19.55 20.30 -28.65
N LEU A 272 -20.25 19.21 -28.29
CA LEU A 272 -21.63 18.95 -28.69
C LEU A 272 -22.60 19.97 -28.08
N PHE A 273 -22.42 20.32 -26.80
CA PHE A 273 -23.19 21.36 -26.13
C PHE A 273 -23.00 22.72 -26.81
N LEU A 274 -21.74 23.12 -27.07
CA LEU A 274 -21.43 24.35 -27.79
C LEU A 274 -21.96 24.33 -29.22
N TYR A 275 -21.95 23.17 -29.89
CA TYR A 275 -22.55 23.02 -31.22
C TYR A 275 -24.06 23.24 -31.15
N ALA A 276 -24.73 22.67 -30.15
CA ALA A 276 -26.17 22.86 -29.94
C ALA A 276 -26.51 24.33 -29.65
N ALA A 277 -25.68 25.02 -28.86
CA ALA A 277 -25.87 26.42 -28.49
C ALA A 277 -25.61 27.40 -29.66
N PHE A 278 -24.46 27.29 -30.33
CA PHE A 278 -24.06 28.25 -31.38
C PHE A 278 -24.40 27.81 -32.80
N ARG A 279 -24.62 26.52 -33.05
CA ARG A 279 -24.98 25.93 -34.37
C ARG A 279 -24.04 26.28 -35.52
N HIS A 280 -22.80 26.66 -35.22
CA HIS A 280 -21.73 26.93 -36.19
C HIS A 280 -20.33 26.64 -35.63
N TRP A 281 -19.41 26.18 -36.48
CA TRP A 281 -18.08 25.69 -36.05
C TRP A 281 -17.24 26.71 -35.26
N ARG A 282 -17.32 28.00 -35.60
CA ARG A 282 -16.56 29.05 -34.89
C ARG A 282 -16.97 29.27 -33.44
N GLY A 283 -18.24 29.01 -33.10
CA GLY A 283 -18.77 29.16 -31.74
C GLY A 283 -18.35 27.99 -30.84
N ILE A 284 -17.79 26.94 -31.43
CA ILE A 284 -17.21 25.79 -30.73
C ILE A 284 -15.70 25.93 -30.70
N ALA A 285 -15.08 26.21 -31.84
CA ALA A 285 -13.64 26.23 -31.98
C ALA A 285 -12.97 27.27 -31.07
N LEU A 286 -13.58 28.46 -30.91
CA LEU A 286 -12.99 29.52 -30.08
C LEU A 286 -13.00 29.17 -28.57
N PRO A 287 -14.13 28.81 -27.93
CA PRO A 287 -14.11 28.37 -26.53
C PRO A 287 -13.25 27.12 -26.33
N MET A 288 -13.33 26.13 -27.23
CA MET A 288 -12.53 24.91 -27.10
C MET A 288 -11.02 25.18 -27.21
N LEU A 289 -10.60 26.09 -28.09
CA LEU A 289 -9.20 26.50 -28.18
C LEU A 289 -8.74 27.18 -26.90
N THR A 290 -9.59 28.02 -26.28
CA THR A 290 -9.25 28.65 -25.00
C THR A 290 -9.04 27.61 -23.90
N VAL A 291 -9.92 26.62 -23.80
CA VAL A 291 -9.79 25.51 -22.86
C VAL A 291 -8.50 24.74 -23.07
N VAL A 292 -8.17 24.38 -24.31
CA VAL A 292 -6.93 23.64 -24.61
C VAL A 292 -5.70 24.44 -24.19
N ILE A 293 -5.64 25.73 -24.52
CA ILE A 293 -4.54 26.62 -24.12
C ILE A 293 -4.42 26.65 -22.59
N THR A 294 -5.54 26.88 -21.90
CA THR A 294 -5.57 26.92 -20.43
C THR A 294 -5.11 25.61 -19.79
N VAL A 295 -5.60 24.46 -20.27
CA VAL A 295 -5.22 23.15 -19.74
C VAL A 295 -3.72 22.92 -19.96
N VAL A 296 -3.21 23.20 -21.17
CA VAL A 296 -1.78 23.04 -21.48
C VAL A 296 -0.92 23.95 -20.62
N TRP A 297 -1.31 25.21 -20.44
CA TRP A 297 -0.57 26.15 -19.59
C TRP A 297 -0.61 25.73 -18.12
N THR A 298 -1.76 25.27 -17.62
CA THR A 298 -1.89 24.86 -16.22
C THR A 298 -1.07 23.60 -15.92
N LEU A 299 -1.21 22.55 -16.73
CA LEU A 299 -0.41 21.34 -16.60
C LEU A 299 1.07 21.60 -16.87
N GLY A 300 1.37 22.50 -17.81
CA GLY A 300 2.73 22.99 -18.07
C GLY A 300 3.32 23.65 -16.83
N THR A 301 2.58 24.51 -16.13
CA THR A 301 3.02 25.15 -14.88
C THR A 301 3.27 24.12 -13.77
N VAL A 302 2.38 23.12 -13.61
CA VAL A 302 2.59 22.01 -12.67
C VAL A 302 3.93 21.31 -12.96
N ALA A 303 4.16 20.94 -14.22
CA ALA A 303 5.37 20.25 -14.65
C ALA A 303 6.63 21.13 -14.53
N LEU A 304 6.55 22.42 -14.90
CA LEU A 304 7.66 23.37 -14.83
C LEU A 304 8.13 23.61 -13.40
N LEU A 305 7.21 23.61 -12.44
CA LEU A 305 7.52 23.76 -11.02
C LEU A 305 7.94 22.44 -10.35
N GLY A 306 8.00 21.33 -11.09
CA GLY A 306 8.44 20.03 -10.59
C GLY A 306 7.44 19.33 -9.67
N TYR A 307 6.17 19.74 -9.67
CA TYR A 307 5.13 19.09 -8.88
C TYR A 307 4.65 17.81 -9.55
N SER A 308 4.36 16.79 -8.74
CA SER A 308 3.74 15.55 -9.22
C SER A 308 2.22 15.71 -9.28
N ILE A 309 1.58 15.14 -10.30
CA ILE A 309 0.11 15.14 -10.37
C ILE A 309 -0.43 14.18 -9.30
N THR A 310 -1.07 14.74 -8.28
CA THR A 310 -1.77 13.98 -7.24
C THR A 310 -3.09 13.41 -7.78
N PHE A 311 -3.68 12.46 -7.06
CA PHE A 311 -4.99 11.89 -7.44
C PHE A 311 -6.09 12.95 -7.51
N VAL A 312 -6.07 13.95 -6.62
CA VAL A 312 -7.02 15.09 -6.64
C VAL A 312 -6.80 15.94 -7.90
N ALA A 313 -5.53 16.21 -8.24
CA ALA A 313 -5.17 17.02 -9.40
C ALA A 313 -5.58 16.40 -10.76
N THR A 314 -5.94 15.11 -10.80
CA THR A 314 -6.44 14.48 -12.04
C THR A 314 -7.77 15.05 -12.52
N ILE A 315 -8.55 15.67 -11.64
CA ILE A 315 -9.82 16.30 -12.00
C ILE A 315 -9.58 17.64 -12.72
N LEU A 316 -8.40 18.25 -12.54
CA LEU A 316 -8.08 19.59 -13.02
C LEU A 316 -8.35 19.78 -14.52
N PRO A 317 -7.92 18.91 -15.46
CA PRO A 317 -8.19 19.10 -16.88
C PRO A 317 -9.69 19.10 -17.21
N VAL A 318 -10.46 18.21 -16.59
CA VAL A 318 -11.92 18.11 -16.76
C VAL A 318 -12.61 19.37 -16.21
N LEU A 319 -12.21 19.81 -15.03
CA LEU A 319 -12.71 21.05 -14.41
C LEU A 319 -12.40 22.28 -15.27
N MET A 320 -11.20 22.37 -15.84
CA MET A 320 -10.81 23.47 -16.71
C MET A 320 -11.65 23.53 -18.00
N VAL A 321 -12.10 22.39 -18.53
CA VAL A 321 -13.02 22.38 -19.69
C VAL A 321 -14.37 23.00 -19.31
N ALA A 322 -14.90 22.66 -18.14
CA ALA A 322 -16.18 23.19 -17.67
C ALA A 322 -16.11 24.69 -17.33
N VAL A 323 -15.17 25.08 -16.45
CA VAL A 323 -15.07 26.46 -15.97
C VAL A 323 -14.42 27.38 -17.00
N GLY A 324 -13.37 26.91 -17.68
CA GLY A 324 -12.62 27.74 -18.62
C GLY A 324 -13.37 28.09 -19.90
N SER A 325 -14.32 27.24 -20.34
CA SER A 325 -15.15 27.55 -21.50
C SER A 325 -16.22 28.61 -21.20
N ALA A 326 -16.73 28.70 -19.97
CA ALA A 326 -17.82 29.60 -19.60
C ALA A 326 -17.52 31.07 -19.89
N TYR A 327 -16.32 31.56 -19.54
CA TYR A 327 -15.92 32.95 -19.77
C TYR A 327 -15.91 33.30 -21.27
N GLY A 328 -15.36 32.41 -22.09
CA GLY A 328 -15.34 32.59 -23.53
C GLY A 328 -16.72 32.56 -24.16
N ILE A 329 -17.62 31.70 -23.66
CA ILE A 329 -19.01 31.62 -24.12
C ILE A 329 -19.72 32.97 -23.94
N HIS A 330 -19.60 33.61 -22.77
CA HIS A 330 -20.24 34.90 -22.52
C HIS A 330 -19.75 36.00 -23.47
N ILE A 331 -18.43 36.10 -23.65
CA ILE A 331 -17.83 37.09 -24.58
C ILE A 331 -18.28 36.82 -26.02
N ILE A 332 -18.26 35.56 -26.45
CA ILE A 332 -18.60 35.19 -27.83
C ILE A 332 -20.09 35.37 -28.10
N HIS A 333 -20.95 35.00 -27.16
CA HIS A 333 -22.40 35.14 -27.29
C HIS A 333 -22.80 36.59 -27.49
N HIS A 334 -22.37 37.49 -26.61
CA HIS A 334 -22.71 38.91 -26.72
C HIS A 334 -22.11 39.59 -27.95
N TYR A 335 -20.88 39.22 -28.33
CA TYR A 335 -20.33 39.69 -29.59
C TYR A 335 -21.19 39.25 -30.78
N TYR A 336 -21.65 38.00 -30.82
CA TYR A 336 -22.50 37.53 -31.91
C TYR A 336 -23.91 38.11 -31.88
N GLU A 337 -24.47 38.39 -30.70
CA GLU A 337 -25.73 39.09 -30.53
C GLU A 337 -25.66 40.50 -31.13
N ASP A 338 -24.66 41.29 -30.74
CA ASP A 338 -24.45 42.64 -31.29
C ASP A 338 -24.22 42.61 -32.81
N ARG A 339 -23.49 41.60 -33.31
CA ARG A 339 -23.25 41.41 -34.74
C ARG A 339 -24.48 40.96 -35.52
N ALA A 340 -25.40 40.21 -34.91
CA ALA A 340 -26.68 39.83 -35.51
C ALA A 340 -27.56 41.07 -35.69
N LEU A 341 -27.54 41.99 -34.71
CA LEU A 341 -28.23 43.28 -34.74
C LEU A 341 -27.58 44.33 -35.68
N GLY A 342 -26.62 43.92 -36.52
CA GLY A 342 -26.04 44.75 -37.58
C GLY A 342 -24.88 45.67 -37.18
N MET A 343 -24.37 45.62 -35.94
CA MET A 343 -23.24 46.47 -35.53
C MET A 343 -21.94 46.15 -36.28
N ASP A 344 -21.11 47.18 -36.52
CA ASP A 344 -19.76 47.00 -37.04
C ASP A 344 -18.88 46.17 -36.09
N LYS A 345 -17.85 45.52 -36.63
CA LYS A 345 -17.08 44.49 -35.95
C LYS A 345 -16.34 45.07 -34.77
N LEU A 346 -15.71 46.21 -34.99
CA LEU A 346 -14.89 46.85 -33.98
C LEU A 346 -15.76 47.41 -32.86
N ASP A 347 -16.92 47.94 -33.21
CA ASP A 347 -17.85 48.53 -32.24
C ASP A 347 -18.55 47.45 -31.40
N ALA A 348 -18.97 46.33 -32.01
CA ALA A 348 -19.49 45.18 -31.29
C ALA A 348 -18.46 44.61 -30.29
N LEU A 349 -17.18 44.50 -30.68
CA LEU A 349 -16.12 44.07 -29.76
C LEU A 349 -15.91 45.03 -28.60
N LYS A 350 -15.83 46.33 -28.87
CA LYS A 350 -15.69 47.35 -27.81
C LYS A 350 -16.85 47.31 -26.85
N LYS A 351 -18.08 47.21 -27.38
CA LYS A 351 -19.31 47.14 -26.58
C LYS A 351 -19.34 45.88 -25.71
N THR A 352 -19.08 44.70 -26.28
CA THR A 352 -19.02 43.43 -25.53
C THR A 352 -18.01 43.48 -24.38
N VAL A 353 -16.80 43.99 -24.62
CA VAL A 353 -15.76 44.10 -23.57
C VAL A 353 -16.18 45.11 -22.51
N HIS A 354 -16.81 46.22 -22.88
CA HIS A 354 -17.28 47.24 -21.95
C HIS A 354 -18.43 46.74 -21.06
N GLU A 355 -19.41 46.05 -21.64
CA GLU A 355 -20.62 45.62 -20.93
C GLU A 355 -20.40 44.34 -20.09
N ILE A 356 -19.68 43.34 -20.62
CA ILE A 356 -19.56 42.02 -19.98
C ILE A 356 -18.16 41.75 -19.42
N GLY A 357 -17.13 42.47 -19.86
CA GLY A 357 -15.76 42.25 -19.39
C GLY A 357 -15.64 42.35 -17.87
N GLY A 358 -16.27 43.35 -17.25
CA GLY A 358 -16.29 43.50 -15.79
C GLY A 358 -16.98 42.33 -15.08
N ALA A 359 -18.12 41.86 -15.58
CA ALA A 359 -18.83 40.71 -15.03
C ALA A 359 -18.00 39.42 -15.12
N VAL A 360 -17.32 39.21 -16.25
CA VAL A 360 -16.44 38.04 -16.47
C VAL A 360 -15.21 38.09 -15.55
N ILE A 361 -14.60 39.27 -15.35
CA ILE A 361 -13.50 39.46 -14.40
C ILE A 361 -13.94 39.13 -12.98
N MET A 362 -15.10 39.64 -12.55
CA MET A 362 -15.63 39.38 -11.21
C MET A 362 -15.95 37.89 -10.99
N ALA A 363 -16.56 37.24 -11.98
CA ALA A 363 -16.79 35.79 -11.95
C ALA A 363 -15.46 35.00 -11.87
N GLY A 364 -14.45 35.40 -12.65
CA GLY A 364 -13.11 34.82 -12.60
C GLY A 364 -12.45 34.99 -11.23
N LEU A 365 -12.42 36.22 -10.71
CA LEU A 365 -11.79 36.54 -9.41
C LEU A 365 -12.45 35.81 -8.24
N THR A 366 -13.78 35.76 -8.20
CA THR A 366 -14.50 35.02 -7.15
C THR A 366 -14.17 33.53 -7.20
N THR A 367 -14.05 32.95 -8.40
CA THR A 367 -13.64 31.55 -8.58
C THR A 367 -12.17 31.31 -8.20
N ILE A 368 -11.27 32.24 -8.55
CA ILE A 368 -9.85 32.23 -8.14
C ILE A 368 -9.72 32.26 -6.62
N VAL A 369 -10.44 33.14 -5.94
CA VAL A 369 -10.44 33.22 -4.47
C VAL A 369 -11.05 31.95 -3.86
N GLY A 370 -12.14 31.44 -4.45
CA GLY A 370 -12.78 30.19 -4.01
C GLY A 370 -11.81 29.00 -4.01
N PHE A 371 -11.19 28.69 -5.15
CA PHE A 371 -10.19 27.61 -5.20
C PHE A 371 -8.89 27.96 -4.48
N GLY A 372 -8.46 29.22 -4.54
CA GLY A 372 -7.28 29.71 -3.85
C GLY A 372 -7.38 29.58 -2.34
N SER A 373 -8.58 29.60 -1.76
CA SER A 373 -8.79 29.38 -0.33
C SER A 373 -8.33 27.98 0.13
N LEU A 374 -8.31 26.98 -0.76
CA LEU A 374 -7.77 25.65 -0.46
C LEU A 374 -6.25 25.68 -0.21
N ALA A 375 -5.56 26.77 -0.57
CA ALA A 375 -4.15 26.96 -0.21
C ALA A 375 -3.91 27.04 1.31
N ALA A 376 -4.96 27.26 2.12
CA ALA A 376 -4.88 27.20 3.57
C ALA A 376 -5.00 25.77 4.14
N ASN A 377 -5.27 24.75 3.31
CA ASN A 377 -5.45 23.38 3.75
C ASN A 377 -4.09 22.71 4.09
N GLU A 378 -4.06 21.91 5.15
CA GLU A 378 -2.88 21.14 5.58
C GLU A 378 -2.64 19.89 4.71
N VAL A 379 -3.70 19.36 4.10
CA VAL A 379 -3.63 18.22 3.19
C VAL A 379 -3.02 18.68 1.87
N ILE A 380 -1.73 18.40 1.68
CA ILE A 380 -0.90 18.86 0.56
C ILE A 380 -1.58 18.65 -0.82
N PRO A 381 -2.16 17.47 -1.14
CA PRO A 381 -2.86 17.28 -2.41
C PRO A 381 -4.01 18.26 -2.68
N LEU A 382 -4.77 18.65 -1.64
CA LEU A 382 -5.86 19.63 -1.76
C LEU A 382 -5.31 21.05 -1.90
N LYS A 383 -4.24 21.36 -1.18
CA LYS A 383 -3.52 22.63 -1.25
C LYS A 383 -3.00 22.91 -2.65
N GLU A 384 -2.26 21.96 -3.20
CA GLU A 384 -1.71 22.03 -4.56
C GLU A 384 -2.84 22.13 -5.60
N PHE A 385 -3.87 21.29 -5.49
CA PHE A 385 -5.03 21.35 -6.37
C PHE A 385 -5.68 22.74 -6.39
N GLY A 386 -5.89 23.35 -5.22
CA GLY A 386 -6.44 24.70 -5.09
C GLY A 386 -5.61 25.76 -5.79
N ILE A 387 -4.30 25.77 -5.52
CA ILE A 387 -3.36 26.72 -6.11
C ILE A 387 -3.33 26.58 -7.63
N PHE A 388 -3.14 25.37 -8.15
CA PHE A 388 -3.06 25.14 -9.60
C PHE A 388 -4.38 25.40 -10.31
N THR A 389 -5.51 25.13 -9.67
CA THR A 389 -6.84 25.47 -10.22
C THR A 389 -7.02 26.98 -10.29
N ALA A 390 -6.64 27.73 -9.26
CA ALA A 390 -6.68 29.19 -9.26
C ALA A 390 -5.78 29.80 -10.35
N VAL A 391 -4.57 29.25 -10.55
CA VAL A 391 -3.68 29.63 -11.65
C VAL A 391 -4.32 29.32 -13.01
N GLY A 392 -4.91 28.14 -13.17
CA GLY A 392 -5.59 27.76 -14.40
C GLY A 392 -6.78 28.65 -14.74
N ILE A 393 -7.58 29.03 -13.75
CA ILE A 393 -8.68 29.99 -13.94
C ILE A 393 -8.15 31.37 -14.34
N SER A 394 -7.02 31.79 -13.76
CA SER A 394 -6.36 33.04 -14.15
C SER A 394 -5.94 33.01 -15.62
N TYR A 395 -5.39 31.88 -16.10
CA TYR A 395 -5.11 31.70 -17.53
C TYR A 395 -6.39 31.69 -18.37
N ALA A 396 -7.46 31.01 -17.96
CA ALA A 396 -8.74 31.03 -18.67
C ALA A 396 -9.31 32.44 -18.82
N LEU A 397 -9.20 33.26 -17.77
CA LEU A 397 -9.67 34.63 -17.76
C LEU A 397 -8.87 35.50 -18.75
N ILE A 398 -7.53 35.40 -18.70
CA ILE A 398 -6.62 36.12 -19.60
C ILE A 398 -6.89 35.74 -21.06
N VAL A 399 -6.97 34.44 -21.36
CA VAL A 399 -7.22 33.94 -22.71
C VAL A 399 -8.62 34.37 -23.19
N SER A 400 -9.64 34.33 -22.32
CA SER A 400 -10.99 34.73 -22.71
C SER A 400 -11.15 36.22 -22.99
N LEU A 401 -10.46 37.09 -22.24
CA LEU A 401 -10.59 38.55 -22.39
C LEU A 401 -9.65 39.13 -23.46
N ILE A 402 -8.52 38.48 -23.73
CA ILE A 402 -7.51 39.00 -24.67
C ILE A 402 -7.55 38.21 -25.98
N PHE A 403 -7.40 36.88 -25.89
CA PHE A 403 -7.20 36.04 -27.06
C PHE A 403 -8.48 35.89 -27.90
N ILE A 404 -9.65 35.72 -27.25
CA ILE A 404 -10.93 35.62 -27.97
C ILE A 404 -11.24 36.91 -28.75
N PRO A 405 -11.29 38.12 -28.15
CA PRO A 405 -11.54 39.34 -28.92
C PRO A 405 -10.55 39.56 -30.07
N ALA A 406 -9.27 39.23 -29.85
CA ALA A 406 -8.25 39.32 -30.90
C ALA A 406 -8.55 38.40 -32.10
N LEU A 407 -8.98 37.15 -31.85
CA LEU A 407 -9.39 36.23 -32.91
C LEU A 407 -10.71 36.60 -33.57
N LEU A 408 -11.68 37.13 -32.81
CA LEU A 408 -12.95 37.60 -33.35
C LEU A 408 -12.75 38.79 -34.30
N ARG A 409 -11.79 39.67 -34.01
CA ARG A 409 -11.41 40.81 -34.87
C ARG A 409 -10.97 40.35 -36.27
N THR A 410 -10.15 39.29 -36.35
CA THR A 410 -9.62 38.78 -37.63
C THR A 410 -10.57 37.81 -38.33
N GLY A 411 -11.48 37.17 -37.59
CA GLY A 411 -12.46 36.22 -38.12
C GLY A 411 -13.57 36.85 -38.98
N LYS A 412 -14.06 36.12 -39.99
CA LYS A 412 -15.30 36.50 -40.72
C LYS A 412 -16.55 36.26 -39.84
N LEU A 413 -17.63 37.00 -40.07
CA LEU A 413 -18.91 36.68 -39.41
C LEU A 413 -19.43 35.32 -39.94
N PRO A 414 -19.91 34.40 -39.10
CA PRO A 414 -20.54 33.17 -39.58
C PRO A 414 -21.73 33.49 -40.50
N LYS A 415 -21.87 32.76 -41.62
CA LYS A 415 -22.89 33.04 -42.65
C LYS A 415 -24.32 33.08 -42.10
N LYS A 416 -24.64 32.23 -41.11
CA LYS A 416 -25.97 32.21 -40.47
C LYS A 416 -26.24 33.50 -39.68
N ILE A 417 -25.27 33.99 -38.92
CA ILE A 417 -25.40 35.25 -38.17
C ILE A 417 -25.42 36.45 -39.13
N ALA A 418 -24.62 36.40 -40.20
CA ALA A 418 -24.63 37.42 -41.24
C ALA A 418 -25.97 37.49 -42.02
N ALA A 419 -26.70 36.38 -42.09
CA ALA A 419 -28.02 36.29 -42.72
C ALA A 419 -29.17 36.68 -41.78
N MET A 420 -28.93 36.70 -40.46
CA MET A 420 -29.89 37.07 -39.43
C MET A 420 -29.98 38.59 -39.23
N GLN A 421 -30.05 39.39 -40.32
CA GLN A 421 -30.40 40.82 -40.21
C GLN A 421 -31.87 40.96 -39.81
N VAL A 422 -32.17 40.63 -38.55
CA VAL A 422 -33.48 40.45 -37.96
C VAL A 422 -33.71 41.60 -36.99
N ASP A 423 -34.93 42.15 -36.96
CA ASP A 423 -35.29 43.17 -35.98
C ASP A 423 -35.18 42.61 -34.57
N LYS A 424 -34.81 43.47 -33.61
CA LYS A 424 -34.52 43.06 -32.23
C LYS A 424 -35.67 42.25 -31.62
N GLU A 425 -36.91 42.57 -31.97
CA GLU A 425 -38.13 41.89 -31.51
C GLU A 425 -38.29 40.47 -32.08
N GLU A 426 -37.96 40.24 -33.35
CA GLU A 426 -38.08 38.94 -34.02
C GLU A 426 -36.96 37.96 -33.61
N TYR A 427 -35.76 38.47 -33.27
CA TYR A 427 -34.67 37.67 -32.70
C TYR A 427 -35.02 37.08 -31.32
N PHE A 428 -35.75 37.84 -30.49
CA PHE A 428 -36.23 37.37 -29.19
C PHE A 428 -37.48 36.49 -29.28
N GLU A 429 -38.34 36.67 -30.31
CA GLU A 429 -39.48 35.77 -30.52
C GLU A 429 -39.04 34.34 -30.91
N GLU A 430 -38.01 34.21 -31.75
CA GLU A 430 -37.44 32.91 -32.14
C GLU A 430 -36.77 32.18 -30.94
N ALA A 431 -36.42 32.92 -29.88
CA ALA A 431 -35.87 32.40 -28.64
C ALA A 431 -36.91 31.73 -27.71
N HIS A 432 -38.22 31.78 -28.02
CA HIS A 432 -39.29 31.08 -27.30
C HIS A 432 -39.38 29.57 -27.60
N GLY A 433 -38.24 28.89 -27.64
CA GLY A 433 -38.17 27.43 -27.66
C GLY A 433 -38.72 26.79 -26.36
N LEU A 434 -38.66 25.45 -26.28
CA LEU A 434 -39.12 24.69 -25.10
C LEU A 434 -38.50 25.18 -23.79
N LEU A 435 -37.20 25.52 -23.80
CA LEU A 435 -36.48 26.10 -22.67
C LEU A 435 -37.04 27.47 -22.24
N GLY A 436 -37.34 28.36 -23.20
CA GLY A 436 -37.92 29.67 -22.91
C GLY A 436 -39.28 29.57 -22.22
N ARG A 437 -40.15 28.67 -22.68
CA ARG A 437 -41.47 28.41 -22.06
C ARG A 437 -41.34 27.85 -20.64
N ILE A 438 -40.34 27.00 -20.39
CA ILE A 438 -40.06 26.48 -19.05
C ILE A 438 -39.58 27.61 -18.14
N LEU A 439 -38.60 28.40 -18.60
CA LEU A 439 -38.06 29.54 -17.84
C LEU A 439 -39.14 30.57 -17.49
N GLU A 440 -40.05 30.87 -18.42
CA GLU A 440 -41.16 31.78 -18.19
C GLU A 440 -42.13 31.23 -17.12
N LYS A 441 -42.51 29.94 -17.20
CA LYS A 441 -43.33 29.29 -16.17
C LYS A 441 -42.65 29.28 -14.80
N VAL A 442 -41.36 28.99 -14.75
CA VAL A 442 -40.57 29.00 -13.51
C VAL A 442 -40.49 30.41 -12.94
N GLY A 443 -40.22 31.43 -13.78
CA GLY A 443 -40.20 32.83 -13.37
C GLY A 443 -41.55 33.27 -12.81
N HIS A 444 -42.63 32.97 -13.53
CA HIS A 444 -43.99 33.29 -13.08
C HIS A 444 -44.32 32.62 -11.74
N TRP A 445 -43.95 31.36 -11.55
CA TRP A 445 -44.16 30.65 -10.29
C TRP A 445 -43.34 31.24 -9.15
N THR A 446 -42.07 31.53 -9.37
CA THR A 446 -41.17 32.12 -8.36
C THR A 446 -41.69 33.48 -7.89
N VAL A 447 -42.19 34.34 -8.79
CA VAL A 447 -42.71 35.67 -8.44
C VAL A 447 -44.06 35.58 -7.72
N HIS A 448 -45.03 34.84 -8.28
CA HIS A 448 -46.41 34.84 -7.78
C HIS A 448 -46.65 33.86 -6.62
N LYS A 449 -45.79 32.85 -6.45
CA LYS A 449 -45.89 31.82 -5.41
C LYS A 449 -44.65 31.80 -4.50
N HIS A 450 -43.97 32.94 -4.34
CA HIS A 450 -42.73 33.10 -3.57
C HIS A 450 -42.77 32.50 -2.15
N LYS A 451 -43.92 32.56 -1.44
CA LYS A 451 -44.05 31.94 -0.09
C LYS A 451 -43.81 30.43 -0.11
N TYR A 452 -44.35 29.73 -1.11
CA TYR A 452 -44.13 28.29 -1.27
C TYR A 452 -42.70 27.99 -1.71
N PHE A 453 -42.11 28.86 -2.55
CA PHE A 453 -40.70 28.77 -2.92
C PHE A 453 -39.78 28.88 -1.70
N PHE A 454 -39.96 29.90 -0.85
CA PHE A 454 -39.15 30.05 0.37
C PHE A 454 -39.40 28.93 1.39
N ALA A 455 -40.64 28.43 1.50
CA ALA A 455 -40.93 27.26 2.33
C ALA A 455 -40.20 26.01 1.83
N LEU A 456 -40.25 25.75 0.51
CA LEU A 456 -39.50 24.65 -0.10
C LEU A 456 -37.99 24.81 0.10
N LEU A 457 -37.46 26.02 -0.11
CA LEU A 457 -36.04 26.31 0.12
C LEU A 457 -35.65 26.06 1.58
N ALA A 458 -36.45 26.50 2.54
CA ALA A 458 -36.21 26.26 3.97
C ALA A 458 -36.23 24.77 4.31
N VAL A 459 -37.15 23.99 3.74
CA VAL A 459 -37.20 22.53 3.89
C VAL A 459 -35.94 21.89 3.30
N VAL A 460 -35.55 22.26 2.09
CA VAL A 460 -34.35 21.73 1.42
C VAL A 460 -33.07 22.10 2.18
N LEU A 461 -32.97 23.32 2.71
CA LEU A 461 -31.85 23.75 3.55
C LEU A 461 -31.84 23.03 4.88
N GLY A 462 -32.99 22.87 5.54
CA GLY A 462 -33.11 22.13 6.80
C GLY A 462 -32.71 20.66 6.63
N LEU A 463 -33.19 20.00 5.57
CA LEU A 463 -32.79 18.63 5.23
C LEU A 463 -31.31 18.53 4.86
N SER A 464 -30.76 19.51 4.15
CA SER A 464 -29.33 19.56 3.83
C SER A 464 -28.47 19.70 5.09
N ILE A 465 -28.81 20.63 5.99
CA ILE A 465 -28.11 20.84 7.27
C ILE A 465 -28.23 19.59 8.15
N TRP A 466 -29.40 18.98 8.20
CA TRP A 466 -29.55 17.71 8.92
C TRP A 466 -28.68 16.61 8.30
N GLY A 467 -28.66 16.50 6.97
CA GLY A 467 -27.82 15.57 6.24
C GLY A 467 -26.33 15.75 6.48
N THR A 468 -25.83 16.99 6.64
CA THR A 468 -24.41 17.23 6.95
C THR A 468 -24.00 16.69 8.32
N THR A 469 -24.92 16.65 9.30
CA THR A 469 -24.65 16.05 10.62
C THR A 469 -24.48 14.53 10.59
N LEU A 470 -24.88 13.87 9.50
CA LEU A 470 -24.76 12.42 9.32
C LEU A 470 -23.47 12.01 8.59
N MET A 471 -22.67 12.97 8.11
CA MET A 471 -21.44 12.67 7.37
C MET A 471 -20.35 12.13 8.30
N LYS A 472 -19.73 11.02 7.90
CA LYS A 472 -18.53 10.47 8.53
C LYS A 472 -17.30 10.82 7.69
N VAL A 473 -16.26 11.34 8.33
CA VAL A 473 -15.00 11.68 7.66
C VAL A 473 -14.09 10.46 7.71
N GLU A 474 -14.01 9.74 6.60
CA GLU A 474 -13.21 8.52 6.48
C GLU A 474 -12.42 8.51 5.17
N VAL A 475 -11.14 8.17 5.25
CA VAL A 475 -10.27 8.01 4.09
C VAL A 475 -9.70 6.61 4.13
N ASN A 476 -10.34 5.68 3.43
CA ASN A 476 -9.79 4.36 3.19
C ASN A 476 -9.47 4.20 1.69
N PRO A 477 -8.19 4.13 1.30
CA PRO A 477 -7.80 4.00 -0.10
C PRO A 477 -8.40 2.77 -0.80
N ILE A 478 -8.67 1.69 -0.06
CA ILE A 478 -9.24 0.45 -0.60
C ILE A 478 -10.69 0.68 -1.01
N ASP A 479 -11.47 1.40 -0.20
CA ASP A 479 -12.88 1.73 -0.48
C ASP A 479 -13.06 2.67 -1.69
N MET A 480 -11.98 3.31 -2.15
CA MET A 480 -11.98 4.10 -3.39
C MET A 480 -12.02 3.22 -4.66
N PHE A 481 -11.76 1.91 -4.52
CA PHE A 481 -11.88 0.95 -5.61
C PHE A 481 -13.30 0.37 -5.68
N LYS A 482 -13.75 -0.01 -6.88
CA LYS A 482 -15.02 -0.71 -7.06
C LYS A 482 -15.02 -2.05 -6.30
N GLN A 483 -16.13 -2.40 -5.67
CA GLN A 483 -16.35 -3.60 -4.82
C GLN A 483 -16.23 -4.97 -5.55
N SER A 484 -15.65 -5.02 -6.75
CA SER A 484 -15.48 -6.23 -7.55
C SER A 484 -14.10 -6.28 -8.22
N THR A 485 -13.12 -5.58 -7.65
CA THR A 485 -11.77 -5.50 -8.18
C THR A 485 -10.88 -6.52 -7.47
N PRO A 486 -9.88 -7.11 -8.16
CA PRO A 486 -8.99 -8.09 -7.54
C PRO A 486 -8.30 -7.59 -6.26
N ILE A 487 -8.07 -6.28 -6.14
CA ILE A 487 -7.46 -5.67 -4.95
C ILE A 487 -8.41 -5.66 -3.74
N GLN A 488 -9.71 -5.43 -3.95
CA GLN A 488 -10.74 -5.52 -2.91
C GLN A 488 -10.88 -6.96 -2.42
N ASP A 489 -10.89 -7.94 -3.33
CA ASP A 489 -10.93 -9.36 -2.98
C ASP A 489 -9.66 -9.80 -2.23
N ALA A 490 -8.49 -9.33 -2.68
CA ALA A 490 -7.21 -9.63 -2.04
C ALA A 490 -7.11 -9.03 -0.63
N ASP A 491 -7.53 -7.77 -0.44
CA ASP A 491 -7.56 -7.13 0.88
C ASP A 491 -8.54 -7.83 1.83
N GLY A 492 -9.75 -8.14 1.35
CA GLY A 492 -10.74 -8.89 2.14
C GLY A 492 -10.22 -10.25 2.58
N PHE A 493 -9.60 -11.00 1.66
CA PHE A 493 -8.99 -12.29 1.95
C PHE A 493 -7.87 -12.19 3.01
N ILE A 494 -7.01 -11.17 2.92
CA ILE A 494 -5.93 -10.95 3.89
C ILE A 494 -6.51 -10.56 5.26
N ARG A 495 -7.51 -9.68 5.31
CA ARG A 495 -8.18 -9.28 6.56
C ARG A 495 -8.84 -10.46 7.28
N GLU A 496 -9.38 -11.42 6.54
CA GLU A 496 -10.02 -12.62 7.12
C GLU A 496 -9.03 -13.67 7.60
N ASN A 497 -7.85 -13.79 6.97
CA ASN A 497 -6.90 -14.88 7.21
C ASN A 497 -5.63 -14.47 7.96
N PHE A 498 -5.26 -13.20 7.92
CA PHE A 498 -4.01 -12.66 8.48
C PHE A 498 -4.28 -11.44 9.36
N ALA A 499 -3.21 -10.85 9.90
CA ALA A 499 -3.31 -9.72 10.83
C ALA A 499 -3.85 -8.44 10.17
N GLY A 500 -3.87 -8.36 8.84
CA GLY A 500 -4.36 -7.21 8.08
C GLY A 500 -3.31 -6.66 7.11
N THR A 501 -3.64 -5.55 6.47
CA THR A 501 -2.87 -4.97 5.35
C THR A 501 -2.29 -3.60 5.66
N SER A 502 -2.78 -2.91 6.70
CA SER A 502 -2.30 -1.59 7.11
C SER A 502 -1.38 -1.71 8.31
N THR A 503 -0.24 -1.02 8.27
CA THR A 503 0.76 -1.07 9.33
C THR A 503 1.21 0.33 9.73
N PHE A 504 1.42 0.57 11.02
CA PHE A 504 2.15 1.74 11.47
C PHE A 504 3.16 1.37 12.56
N ASP A 505 4.18 2.21 12.68
CA ASP A 505 5.29 1.98 13.58
C ASP A 505 5.18 2.90 14.80
N LEU A 506 5.14 2.31 16.00
CA LEU A 506 5.30 3.04 17.24
C LEU A 506 6.78 3.02 17.63
N ILE A 507 7.46 4.16 17.45
CA ILE A 507 8.87 4.33 17.82
C ILE A 507 8.93 4.84 19.26
N LEU A 508 9.55 4.06 20.15
CA LEU A 508 9.75 4.41 21.55
C LEU A 508 11.22 4.76 21.77
N ASP A 509 11.46 6.00 22.22
CA ASP A 509 12.80 6.52 22.52
C ASP A 509 13.05 6.54 24.02
N THR A 510 14.12 5.87 24.44
CA THR A 510 14.57 5.84 25.84
C THR A 510 15.44 7.05 26.21
N GLY A 511 15.85 7.88 25.25
CA GLY A 511 16.68 9.07 25.42
C GLY A 511 18.13 8.78 25.85
N THR A 512 18.50 7.51 26.01
CA THR A 512 19.79 7.08 26.55
C THR A 512 20.33 5.88 25.78
N GLN A 513 21.65 5.84 25.60
CA GLN A 513 22.31 4.70 24.96
C GLN A 513 22.11 3.43 25.80
N ASN A 514 21.78 2.31 25.15
CA ASN A 514 21.42 1.05 25.80
C ASN A 514 20.18 1.13 26.73
N GLY A 515 19.37 2.20 26.66
CA GLY A 515 18.16 2.29 27.48
C GLY A 515 17.15 1.17 27.18
N VAL A 516 17.14 0.65 25.95
CA VAL A 516 16.22 -0.41 25.50
C VAL A 516 16.41 -1.73 26.24
N VAL A 517 17.63 -2.05 26.67
CA VAL A 517 17.91 -3.34 27.33
C VAL A 517 17.53 -3.34 28.80
N ASN A 518 17.04 -2.21 29.32
CA ASN A 518 16.55 -2.12 30.67
C ASN A 518 15.29 -3.01 30.84
N PRO A 519 15.29 -3.97 31.78
CA PRO A 519 14.16 -4.87 31.99
C PRO A 519 12.88 -4.12 32.37
N ASP A 520 12.96 -3.05 33.16
CA ASP A 520 11.78 -2.26 33.58
C ASP A 520 11.14 -1.56 32.37
N PHE A 521 11.95 -1.08 31.43
CA PHE A 521 11.46 -0.48 30.19
C PHE A 521 10.75 -1.54 29.35
N LEU A 522 11.40 -2.68 29.10
CA LEU A 522 10.82 -3.77 28.32
C LEU A 522 9.52 -4.30 28.94
N GLN A 523 9.42 -4.37 30.27
CA GLN A 523 8.17 -4.76 30.95
C GLN A 523 7.03 -3.75 30.73
N ARG A 524 7.33 -2.45 30.67
CA ARG A 524 6.33 -1.43 30.32
C ARG A 524 5.89 -1.56 28.86
N VAL A 525 6.83 -1.87 27.98
CA VAL A 525 6.56 -2.15 26.56
C VAL A 525 5.68 -3.39 26.40
N ASP A 526 5.97 -4.48 27.11
CA ASP A 526 5.16 -5.71 27.11
C ASP A 526 3.73 -5.45 27.61
N LYS A 527 3.59 -4.65 28.69
CA LYS A 527 2.27 -4.22 29.21
C LYS A 527 1.51 -3.35 28.22
N LEU A 528 2.20 -2.44 27.52
CA LEU A 528 1.61 -1.61 26.48
C LEU A 528 1.12 -2.47 25.31
N GLN A 529 1.96 -3.38 24.81
CA GLN A 529 1.61 -4.35 23.78
C GLN A 529 0.37 -5.15 24.18
N THR A 530 0.36 -5.76 25.37
CA THR A 530 -0.78 -6.56 25.86
C THR A 530 -2.07 -5.73 26.01
N ARG A 531 -1.95 -4.43 26.30
CA ARG A 531 -3.12 -3.53 26.37
C ARG A 531 -3.66 -3.21 24.98
N LEU A 532 -2.78 -2.90 24.03
CA LEU A 532 -3.14 -2.56 22.66
C LEU A 532 -3.71 -3.77 21.91
N GLU A 533 -3.16 -4.98 22.10
CA GLU A 533 -3.66 -6.22 21.47
C GLU A 533 -5.11 -6.57 21.84
N LYS A 534 -5.69 -5.96 22.87
CA LYS A 534 -7.11 -6.13 23.24
C LYS A 534 -8.05 -5.35 22.33
N ASP A 535 -7.54 -4.36 21.59
CA ASP A 535 -8.35 -3.56 20.69
C ASP A 535 -8.76 -4.39 19.46
N PRO A 536 -10.06 -4.42 19.09
CA PRO A 536 -10.53 -5.23 17.96
C PRO A 536 -9.97 -4.81 16.60
N VAL A 537 -9.54 -3.55 16.45
CA VAL A 537 -8.96 -2.99 15.23
C VAL A 537 -7.55 -3.51 15.01
N ILE A 538 -6.81 -3.76 16.10
CA ILE A 538 -5.47 -4.34 16.05
C ILE A 538 -5.58 -5.81 15.66
N GLY A 539 -4.90 -6.16 14.57
CA GLY A 539 -4.74 -7.54 14.15
C GLY A 539 -3.59 -8.23 14.84
N LYS A 540 -2.44 -7.55 14.91
CA LYS A 540 -1.25 -8.05 15.60
C LYS A 540 -0.24 -6.94 15.89
N ILE A 541 0.53 -7.09 16.95
CA ILE A 541 1.69 -6.25 17.25
C ILE A 541 2.96 -7.08 17.12
N MET A 542 3.97 -6.51 16.46
CA MET A 542 5.28 -7.09 16.25
C MET A 542 6.28 -6.27 17.06
N SER A 543 6.85 -6.86 18.11
CA SER A 543 7.69 -6.16 19.10
C SER A 543 9.01 -6.90 19.34
N PRO A 544 10.13 -6.20 19.62
CA PRO A 544 11.37 -6.84 20.08
C PRO A 544 11.18 -7.67 21.34
N VAL A 545 10.19 -7.33 22.17
CA VAL A 545 9.92 -8.01 23.43
C VAL A 545 9.57 -9.48 23.20
N ASP A 546 8.84 -9.80 22.13
CA ASP A 546 8.48 -11.18 21.83
C ASP A 546 9.71 -12.05 21.55
N PHE A 547 10.74 -11.49 20.89
CA PHE A 547 12.00 -12.19 20.66
C PHE A 547 12.79 -12.39 21.95
N ILE A 548 12.81 -11.39 22.83
CA ILE A 548 13.48 -11.49 24.14
C ILE A 548 12.80 -12.56 25.00
N LYS A 549 11.46 -12.58 25.05
CA LYS A 549 10.68 -13.62 25.73
C LYS A 549 10.95 -15.00 25.13
N LYS A 550 10.99 -15.10 23.80
CA LYS A 550 11.28 -16.37 23.10
C LYS A 550 12.69 -16.87 23.38
N MET A 551 13.68 -15.99 23.37
CA MET A 551 15.06 -16.37 23.70
C MET A 551 15.19 -16.78 25.16
N HIS A 552 14.55 -16.07 26.09
CA HIS A 552 14.54 -16.46 27.50
C HIS A 552 13.94 -17.85 27.71
N GLN A 553 12.82 -18.15 27.04
CA GLN A 553 12.23 -19.50 27.02
C GLN A 553 13.21 -20.53 26.44
N SER A 554 13.83 -20.25 25.29
CA SER A 554 14.74 -21.20 24.64
C SER A 554 15.98 -21.48 25.50
N MET A 555 16.54 -20.47 26.18
CA MET A 555 17.66 -20.63 27.11
C MET A 555 17.31 -21.53 28.32
N HIS A 556 16.03 -21.68 28.63
CA HIS A 556 15.49 -22.62 29.61
C HIS A 556 14.87 -23.86 28.94
N TYR A 557 15.41 -24.25 27.78
CA TYR A 557 15.07 -25.48 27.05
C TYR A 557 13.59 -25.60 26.68
N GLY A 558 12.98 -24.44 26.37
CA GLY A 558 11.62 -24.33 25.86
C GLY A 558 10.53 -24.32 26.94
N ASP A 559 10.88 -24.33 28.23
CA ASP A 559 9.91 -24.25 29.33
C ASP A 559 9.04 -22.98 29.22
N GLY A 560 7.73 -23.18 29.07
CA GLY A 560 6.74 -22.13 28.92
C GLY A 560 6.70 -21.14 30.09
N ALA A 561 7.12 -21.53 31.29
CA ALA A 561 7.21 -20.64 32.46
C ALA A 561 8.24 -19.49 32.29
N TYR A 562 9.13 -19.63 31.31
CA TYR A 562 10.17 -18.66 30.97
C TYR A 562 9.85 -17.81 29.73
N TYR A 563 8.65 -17.94 29.13
CA TYR A 563 8.18 -17.02 28.09
C TYR A 563 7.75 -15.67 28.68
N ARG A 564 8.72 -14.94 29.22
CA ARG A 564 8.60 -13.64 29.89
C ARG A 564 9.94 -12.93 29.85
N ILE A 565 9.95 -11.63 30.14
CA ILE A 565 11.20 -10.88 30.27
C ILE A 565 11.98 -11.43 31.49
N PRO A 566 13.31 -11.60 31.41
CA PRO A 566 14.12 -12.04 32.55
C PRO A 566 13.94 -11.13 33.78
N GLU A 567 13.60 -11.74 34.92
CA GLU A 567 13.42 -11.05 36.21
C GLU A 567 14.42 -11.53 37.27
N LYS A 568 15.09 -12.65 37.00
CA LYS A 568 16.00 -13.35 37.90
C LYS A 568 17.31 -13.62 37.18
N VAL A 569 18.40 -13.63 37.93
CA VAL A 569 19.74 -13.98 37.43
C VAL A 569 20.12 -15.28 38.11
N PHE A 570 20.66 -16.23 37.36
CA PHE A 570 21.13 -17.51 37.88
C PHE A 570 22.64 -17.60 37.71
N ASP A 571 23.32 -18.25 38.65
CA ASP A 571 24.75 -18.57 38.53
C ASP A 571 24.97 -19.81 37.63
N ASP A 572 26.24 -20.14 37.37
CA ASP A 572 26.63 -21.31 36.56
C ASP A 572 26.19 -22.65 37.17
N GLN A 573 25.81 -22.67 38.46
CA GLN A 573 25.29 -23.83 39.17
C GLN A 573 23.75 -23.89 39.15
N GLY A 574 23.09 -22.89 38.54
CA GLY A 574 21.64 -22.79 38.43
C GLY A 574 20.95 -22.20 39.67
N ASN A 575 21.69 -21.63 40.62
CA ASN A 575 21.12 -20.99 41.80
C ASN A 575 20.78 -19.52 41.51
N GLU A 576 19.65 -19.06 42.02
CA GLU A 576 19.24 -17.66 41.88
C GLU A 576 20.19 -16.74 42.66
N GLN A 577 20.80 -15.78 41.96
CA GLN A 577 21.62 -14.74 42.57
C GLN A 577 20.72 -13.68 43.22
N VAL A 578 20.97 -13.41 44.49
CA VAL A 578 20.26 -12.38 45.26
C VAL A 578 21.09 -11.10 45.26
N PHE A 579 20.49 -10.02 44.74
CA PHE A 579 21.09 -8.69 44.73
C PHE A 579 20.47 -7.83 45.84
N SER A 580 21.30 -7.08 46.56
CA SER A 580 20.86 -6.11 47.55
C SER A 580 20.44 -4.78 46.92
N ASP A 581 21.03 -4.41 45.79
CA ASP A 581 20.70 -3.21 45.01
C ASP A 581 19.97 -3.58 43.72
N VAL A 582 18.83 -2.94 43.49
CA VAL A 582 18.03 -3.04 42.26
C VAL A 582 18.84 -2.58 41.04
N SER A 583 19.74 -1.61 41.21
CA SER A 583 20.56 -1.09 40.12
C SER A 583 21.55 -2.15 39.60
N GLU A 584 22.16 -2.93 40.50
CA GLU A 584 23.08 -4.02 40.15
C GLU A 584 22.32 -5.17 39.49
N LYS A 585 21.16 -5.54 40.03
CA LYS A 585 20.28 -6.53 39.42
C LYS A 585 19.90 -6.14 37.99
N ASN A 586 19.50 -4.89 37.78
CA ASN A 586 19.10 -4.40 36.46
C ASN A 586 20.26 -4.37 35.47
N ARG A 587 21.50 -4.08 35.92
CA ARG A 587 22.69 -4.21 35.07
C ARG A 587 22.95 -5.65 34.67
N ALA A 588 22.86 -6.59 35.60
CA ALA A 588 23.04 -8.01 35.31
C ALA A 588 21.98 -8.53 34.31
N LEU A 589 20.71 -8.19 34.53
CA LEU A 589 19.61 -8.52 33.60
C LEU A 589 19.81 -7.88 32.22
N SER A 590 20.24 -6.61 32.17
CA SER A 590 20.52 -5.91 30.91
C SER A 590 21.62 -6.62 30.11
N SER A 591 22.64 -7.16 30.77
CA SER A 591 23.70 -7.95 30.12
C SER A 591 23.17 -9.26 29.54
N ILE A 592 22.26 -9.95 30.25
CA ILE A 592 21.59 -11.15 29.74
C ILE A 592 20.76 -10.81 28.49
N ILE A 593 19.98 -9.73 28.55
CA ILE A 593 19.12 -9.26 27.44
C ILE A 593 19.98 -8.86 26.24
N LEU A 594 21.12 -8.18 26.47
CA LEU A 594 22.11 -7.89 25.41
C LEU A 594 22.63 -9.17 24.76
N GLY A 595 22.92 -10.20 25.56
CA GLY A 595 23.29 -11.53 25.07
C GLY A 595 22.21 -12.12 24.16
N TYR A 596 20.94 -12.06 24.59
CA TYR A 596 19.81 -12.56 23.79
C TYR A 596 19.67 -11.83 22.46
N ILE A 597 19.77 -10.50 22.46
CA ILE A 597 19.71 -9.68 21.24
C ILE A 597 20.88 -10.04 20.31
N SER A 598 22.07 -10.30 20.85
CA SER A 598 23.25 -10.62 20.05
C SER A 598 23.21 -12.01 19.39
N MET A 599 22.43 -12.96 19.93
CA MET A 599 22.30 -14.31 19.38
C MET A 599 21.46 -14.37 18.10
N PHE A 600 20.60 -13.38 17.89
CA PHE A 600 19.91 -13.24 16.61
C PHE A 600 20.86 -12.55 15.61
N ASP A 601 21.47 -13.38 14.76
CA ASP A 601 22.51 -12.98 13.80
C ASP A 601 21.97 -12.16 12.61
N ARG A 602 20.64 -12.09 12.42
CA ARG A 602 20.02 -11.43 11.27
C ARG A 602 19.60 -9.99 11.51
N ASP A 603 19.53 -9.25 10.39
CA ASP A 603 18.96 -7.90 10.30
C ASP A 603 17.53 -7.80 10.87
N ASP A 604 16.84 -8.94 11.04
CA ASP A 604 15.48 -9.07 11.54
C ASP A 604 15.23 -8.34 12.89
N LEU A 605 16.17 -8.43 13.84
CA LEU A 605 16.09 -7.72 15.13
C LEU A 605 16.77 -6.35 15.13
N ARG A 606 17.82 -6.17 14.32
CA ARG A 606 18.44 -4.84 14.06
C ARG A 606 17.46 -3.86 13.39
N MET A 607 16.41 -4.39 12.78
CA MET A 607 15.30 -3.63 12.17
C MET A 607 14.39 -2.95 13.22
N VAL A 608 14.41 -3.47 14.45
CA VAL A 608 13.42 -3.19 15.48
C VAL A 608 14.05 -2.48 16.69
N ILE A 609 15.36 -2.66 16.88
CA ILE A 609 16.18 -1.93 17.86
C ILE A 609 17.29 -1.22 17.08
N ASP A 610 17.47 0.08 17.30
CA ASP A 610 18.53 0.83 16.64
C ASP A 610 19.94 0.42 17.11
N GLN A 611 20.98 0.84 16.38
CA GLN A 611 22.37 0.46 16.69
C GLN A 611 22.80 0.87 18.11
N ASN A 612 22.33 2.03 18.59
CA ASN A 612 22.65 2.55 19.91
C ASN A 612 21.77 1.94 21.02
N LYS A 613 20.81 1.08 20.65
CA LYS A 613 19.83 0.46 21.56
C LYS A 613 19.15 1.50 22.43
N GLN A 614 18.84 2.63 21.82
CA GLN A 614 18.12 3.77 22.37
C GLN A 614 16.64 3.74 21.95
N LEU A 615 16.36 3.30 20.73
CA LEU A 615 15.05 3.27 20.11
C LEU A 615 14.57 1.83 19.95
N ILE A 616 13.30 1.58 20.22
CA ILE A 616 12.60 0.42 19.70
C ILE A 616 11.46 0.82 18.76
N LYS A 617 11.21 0.00 17.75
CA LYS A 617 10.08 0.12 16.83
C LYS A 617 9.08 -0.99 17.10
N MET A 618 7.84 -0.69 17.46
CA MET A 618 6.77 -1.69 17.49
C MET A 618 5.93 -1.56 16.23
N GLY A 619 5.89 -2.61 15.40
CA GLY A 619 5.06 -2.65 14.21
C GLY A 619 3.64 -3.07 14.57
N ILE A 620 2.67 -2.18 14.43
CA ILE A 620 1.25 -2.46 14.71
C ILE A 620 0.56 -2.72 13.37
N ILE A 621 -0.03 -3.92 13.23
CA ILE A 621 -0.79 -4.33 12.05
C ILE A 621 -2.27 -4.19 12.38
N LEU A 622 -2.97 -3.40 11.57
CA LEU A 622 -4.41 -3.14 11.69
C LEU A 622 -5.19 -4.02 10.72
N LYS A 623 -6.36 -4.49 11.17
CA LYS A 623 -7.29 -5.24 10.32
C LYS A 623 -7.95 -4.38 9.25
N THR A 624 -7.88 -3.05 9.37
CA THR A 624 -8.55 -2.09 8.48
C THR A 624 -7.62 -0.92 8.16
N GLY A 625 -7.78 -0.36 6.95
CA GLY A 625 -7.17 0.91 6.54
C GLY A 625 -7.99 2.14 6.93
N SER A 626 -9.01 1.98 7.78
CA SER A 626 -9.85 3.08 8.25
C SER A 626 -9.06 4.11 9.04
N THR A 627 -9.10 5.36 8.60
CA THR A 627 -8.51 6.49 9.34
C THR A 627 -9.24 6.77 10.65
N ILE A 628 -10.55 6.48 10.74
CA ILE A 628 -11.32 6.68 11.99
C ILE A 628 -10.81 5.70 13.04
N ALA A 629 -10.76 4.42 12.68
CA ALA A 629 -10.29 3.37 13.58
C ALA A 629 -8.82 3.61 14.00
N THR A 630 -8.01 4.17 13.10
CA THR A 630 -6.62 4.54 13.40
C THR A 630 -6.51 5.76 14.30
N SER A 631 -7.43 6.74 14.24
CA SER A 631 -7.38 7.93 15.10
C SER A 631 -7.96 7.71 16.50
N GLU A 632 -8.87 6.75 16.64
CA GLU A 632 -9.44 6.37 17.94
C GLU A 632 -8.45 5.56 18.79
N LEU A 633 -7.58 4.78 18.13
CA LEU A 633 -6.48 4.02 18.71
C LEU A 633 -5.33 4.91 19.16
#